data_AF-A0A6N8YRQ6-F1
#
_entry.id   AF-A0A6N8YRQ6-F1
#
_cell.length_a   1.000
_cell.length_b   1.000
_cell.length_c   1.000
_cell.angle_alpha   90.00
_cell.angle_beta   90.00
_cell.angle_gamma   90.00
#
_symmetry.space_group_name_H-M   'P 1'
#
loop_
_entity.id
_entity.type
_entity.pdbx_description
1 polymer ?
#
loop_
_entity_poly.entity_id
_entity_poly.type
_entity_poly.pdbx_seq_one_letter_code
_entity_poly.pdbx_strand_id
1 'polypeptide(L)'
;MTILVLTLLVLVAIVVLVYPFWAARYGGVLFDDPARDLEAGIRRARNRVYEEIRALQQEYFLGNMTEAEYRGQLQAARQRAAELIREQQQVNETTAAIEDRVDTELREILPRDGEPEERT
;
A
#
# COMPACT_ATOMS: atom_id res chain seq x y z
N MET A 1 -29.76 4.76 39.19
CA MET A 1 -28.97 3.69 38.54
C MET A 1 -29.31 3.55 37.07
N THR A 2 -30.58 3.44 36.68
CA THR A 2 -31.04 3.40 35.28
C THR A 2 -30.56 4.58 34.42
N ILE A 3 -30.60 5.80 34.96
CA ILE A 3 -30.16 7.01 34.25
C ILE A 3 -28.66 6.92 33.92
N LEU A 4 -27.81 6.50 34.87
CA LEU A 4 -26.37 6.33 34.64
C LEU A 4 -26.06 5.31 33.54
N VAL A 5 -26.81 4.22 33.50
CA VAL A 5 -26.66 3.17 32.47
C VAL A 5 -27.07 3.72 31.09
N LEU A 6 -28.16 4.48 31.02
CA LEU A 6 -28.60 5.14 29.78
C LEU A 6 -27.56 6.14 29.29
N THR A 7 -27.00 6.98 30.16
CA THR A 7 -25.99 7.96 29.77
C THR A 7 -24.72 7.28 29.27
N LEU A 8 -24.27 6.20 29.92
CA LEU A 8 -23.10 5.43 29.50
C LEU A 8 -23.32 4.81 28.11
N LEU A 9 -24.51 4.24 27.87
CA LEU A 9 -24.83 3.56 26.62
C LEU A 9 -24.90 4.55 25.45
N VAL A 10 -25.46 5.75 25.68
CA VAL A 10 -25.46 6.84 24.70
C VAL A 10 -24.02 7.29 24.39
N LEU A 11 -23.16 7.40 25.41
CA LEU A 11 -21.78 7.83 25.24
C LEU A 11 -20.95 6.80 24.43
N VAL A 12 -21.12 5.51 24.71
CA VAL A 12 -20.51 4.42 23.94
C VAL A 12 -21.00 4.42 22.49
N ALA A 13 -22.30 4.62 22.26
CA ALA A 13 -22.86 4.69 20.92
C ALA A 13 -22.26 5.86 20.12
N ILE A 14 -22.10 7.04 20.74
CA ILE A 14 -21.44 8.19 20.12
C ILE A 14 -19.97 7.87 19.81
N VAL A 15 -19.24 7.24 20.74
CA VAL A 15 -17.85 6.85 20.52
C VAL A 15 -17.72 5.89 19.34
N VAL A 16 -18.55 4.84 19.26
CA VAL A 16 -18.51 3.88 18.14
C VAL A 16 -18.78 4.55 16.79
N LEU A 17 -19.62 5.60 16.77
CA LEU A 17 -19.99 6.30 15.54
C LEU A 17 -18.96 7.37 15.14
N VAL A 18 -18.37 8.08 16.11
CA VAL A 18 -17.41 9.17 15.88
C VAL A 18 -15.96 8.66 15.74
N TYR A 19 -15.62 7.59 16.46
CA TYR A 19 -14.28 7.00 16.45
C TYR A 19 -13.77 6.63 15.06
N PRO A 20 -14.52 5.95 14.16
CA PRO A 20 -13.99 5.62 12.83
C PRO A 20 -13.71 6.87 11.98
N PHE A 21 -14.46 7.95 12.14
CA PHE A 21 -14.20 9.21 11.41
C PHE A 21 -12.99 9.96 11.95
N TRP A 22 -12.77 9.93 13.27
CA TRP A 22 -11.60 10.54 13.91
C TRP A 22 -10.33 9.70 13.69
N ALA A 23 -10.43 8.37 13.80
CA ALA A 23 -9.37 7.43 13.48
C ALA A 23 -9.01 7.44 11.99
N ALA A 24 -9.96 7.61 11.07
CA ALA A 24 -9.64 7.81 9.65
C ALA A 24 -8.91 9.14 9.39
N ARG A 25 -9.15 10.17 10.20
CA ARG A 25 -8.52 11.49 10.05
C ARG A 25 -7.13 11.59 10.69
N TYR A 26 -6.89 10.88 11.80
CA TYR A 26 -5.63 10.96 12.56
C TYR A 26 -4.84 9.64 12.62
N GLY A 27 -5.43 8.51 12.23
CA GLY A 27 -4.82 7.18 12.27
C GLY A 27 -3.92 6.84 11.07
N GLY A 28 -3.78 7.74 10.11
CA GLY A 28 -2.84 7.58 8.99
C GLY A 28 -1.39 7.95 9.31
N VAL A 29 -1.10 8.46 10.52
CA VAL A 29 0.21 9.06 10.85
C VAL A 29 1.07 8.20 11.78
N LEU A 30 0.54 7.09 12.33
CA LEU A 30 1.28 6.40 13.41
C LEU A 30 2.41 5.48 12.94
N PHE A 31 2.42 5.06 11.68
CA PHE A 31 3.56 4.41 11.03
C PHE A 31 3.50 4.76 9.54
N ASP A 32 4.01 5.94 9.21
CA ASP A 32 4.31 6.31 7.82
C ASP A 32 5.41 5.34 7.37
N ASP A 33 5.03 4.22 6.78
CA ASP A 33 5.96 3.21 6.29
C ASP A 33 6.46 3.71 4.92
N PRO A 34 7.69 4.28 4.85
CA PRO A 34 8.21 4.83 3.61
C PRO A 34 8.27 3.78 2.49
N ALA A 35 8.33 2.49 2.82
CA ALA A 35 8.28 1.42 1.82
C ALA A 35 6.88 1.29 1.21
N ARG A 36 5.81 1.39 2.00
CA ARG A 36 4.42 1.38 1.48
C ARG A 36 4.14 2.59 0.61
N ASP A 37 4.67 3.75 0.98
CA ASP A 37 4.51 4.97 0.21
C ASP A 37 5.26 4.92 -1.13
N LEU A 38 6.47 4.36 -1.13
CA LEU A 38 7.24 4.09 -2.34
C LEU A 38 6.50 3.10 -3.26
N GLU A 39 5.99 2.00 -2.71
CA GLU A 39 5.25 1.00 -3.48
C GLU A 39 3.96 1.61 -4.07
N ALA A 40 3.21 2.40 -3.29
CA ALA A 40 2.04 3.12 -3.76
C ALA A 40 2.41 4.12 -4.87
N GLY A 41 3.55 4.80 -4.76
CA GLY A 41 4.09 5.69 -5.78
C GLY A 41 4.30 4.96 -7.12
N ILE A 42 5.00 3.82 -7.08
CA ILE A 42 5.30 3.01 -8.28
C ILE A 42 4.00 2.48 -8.91
N ARG A 43 3.05 2.00 -8.09
CA ARG A 43 1.73 1.55 -8.57
C ARG A 43 0.97 2.66 -9.29
N ARG A 44 0.96 3.88 -8.75
CA ARG A 44 0.33 5.06 -9.39
C ARG A 44 1.02 5.41 -10.71
N ALA A 45 2.36 5.41 -10.74
CA ALA A 45 3.12 5.66 -11.96
C ALA A 45 2.78 4.65 -13.06
N ARG A 46 2.69 3.36 -12.72
CA ARG A 46 2.32 2.29 -13.66
C ARG A 46 0.92 2.49 -14.23
N ASN A 47 -0.05 2.83 -13.37
CA ASN A 47 -1.42 3.08 -13.82
C ASN A 47 -1.49 4.26 -14.81
N ARG A 48 -0.70 5.32 -14.57
CA ARG A 48 -0.61 6.45 -15.49
C ARG A 48 -0.08 6.03 -16.87
N VAL A 49 0.90 5.13 -16.93
CA VAL A 49 1.41 4.59 -18.20
C VAL A 49 0.34 3.76 -18.92
N TYR A 50 -0.49 3.00 -18.20
CA TYR A 50 -1.60 2.26 -18.83
C TYR A 50 -2.71 3.18 -19.33
N GLU A 51 -3.01 4.26 -18.62
CA GLU A 51 -3.93 5.29 -19.09
C GLU A 51 -3.40 5.96 -20.36
N GLU A 52 -2.10 6.26 -20.43
CA GLU A 52 -1.44 6.79 -21.62
C GLU A 52 -1.54 5.82 -22.81
N ILE A 53 -1.26 4.52 -22.62
CA ILE A 53 -1.42 3.51 -23.66
C ILE A 53 -2.85 3.47 -24.19
N ARG A 54 -3.84 3.60 -23.29
CA ARG A 54 -5.25 3.65 -23.68
C ARG A 54 -5.59 4.91 -24.45
N ALA A 55 -5.05 6.06 -24.06
CA ALA A 55 -5.21 7.32 -24.78
C ALA A 55 -4.60 7.24 -26.19
N LEU A 56 -3.38 6.70 -26.31
CA LEU A 56 -2.72 6.48 -27.61
C LEU A 56 -3.55 5.59 -28.54
N GLN A 57 -4.14 4.53 -28.01
CA GLN A 57 -5.06 3.69 -28.78
C GLN A 57 -6.26 4.49 -29.27
N GLN A 58 -6.88 5.28 -28.40
CA GLN A 58 -8.03 6.10 -28.76
C GLN A 58 -7.68 7.12 -29.84
N GLU A 59 -6.54 7.81 -29.73
CA GLU A 59 -6.07 8.77 -30.73
C GLU A 59 -5.82 8.12 -32.10
N TYR A 60 -5.22 6.93 -32.11
CA TYR A 60 -5.04 6.14 -33.33
C TYR A 60 -6.39 5.73 -33.94
N PHE A 61 -7.33 5.23 -33.14
CA PHE A 61 -8.67 4.86 -33.61
C PHE A 61 -9.46 6.05 -34.15
N LEU A 62 -9.27 7.23 -33.59
CA LEU A 62 -9.88 8.48 -34.07
C LEU A 62 -9.22 9.01 -35.35
N GLY A 63 -8.12 8.41 -35.80
CA GLY A 63 -7.37 8.85 -36.97
C GLY A 63 -6.55 10.12 -36.73
N ASN A 64 -6.35 10.53 -35.48
CA ASN A 64 -5.58 11.72 -35.11
C ASN A 64 -4.06 11.47 -35.12
N MET A 65 -3.65 10.21 -35.25
CA MET A 65 -2.25 9.80 -35.21
C MET A 65 -1.98 8.75 -36.30
N THR A 66 -0.83 8.86 -36.97
CA THR A 66 -0.42 7.87 -37.98
C THR A 66 -0.01 6.55 -37.32
N GLU A 67 -0.03 5.46 -38.09
CA GLU A 67 0.37 4.15 -37.56
C GLU A 67 1.85 4.12 -37.12
N ALA A 68 2.73 4.83 -37.83
CA ALA A 68 4.14 4.91 -37.47
C ALA A 68 4.35 5.61 -36.13
N GLU A 69 3.66 6.74 -35.91
CA GLU A 69 3.68 7.49 -34.65
C GLU A 69 3.09 6.64 -33.51
N TYR A 70 1.94 6.00 -33.74
CA TYR A 70 1.31 5.13 -32.76
C TYR A 70 2.23 4.01 -32.29
N ARG A 71 2.88 3.30 -33.23
CA ARG A 71 3.80 2.21 -32.90
C ARG A 71 5.01 2.72 -32.10
N GLY A 72 5.57 3.86 -32.48
CA GLY A 72 6.69 4.47 -31.75
C GLY A 72 6.33 4.85 -30.32
N GLN A 73 5.21 5.55 -30.14
CA GLN A 73 4.75 5.98 -28.82
C GLN A 73 4.32 4.80 -27.94
N LEU A 74 3.64 3.80 -28.51
CA LEU A 74 3.26 2.58 -27.81
C LEU A 74 4.49 1.80 -27.33
N GLN A 75 5.53 1.70 -28.16
CA GLN A 75 6.76 1.01 -27.78
C GLN A 75 7.48 1.74 -26.63
N ALA A 76 7.56 3.07 -26.68
CA ALA A 76 8.13 3.87 -25.60
C ALA A 76 7.33 3.73 -24.29
N ALA A 77 5.99 3.74 -24.37
CA ALA A 77 5.14 3.53 -23.20
C ALA A 77 5.31 2.11 -22.61
N ARG A 78 5.44 1.08 -23.45
CA ARG A 78 5.72 -0.30 -23.00
C ARG A 78 7.07 -0.43 -22.30
N GLN A 79 8.10 0.25 -22.80
CA GLN A 79 9.42 0.26 -22.15
C GLN A 79 9.33 0.89 -20.75
N ARG A 80 8.69 2.06 -20.62
CA ARG A 80 8.44 2.70 -19.33
C ARG A 80 7.65 1.81 -18.37
N ALA A 81 6.62 1.11 -18.86
CA ALA A 81 5.86 0.16 -18.04
C ALA A 81 6.75 -1.00 -17.55
N ALA A 82 7.61 -1.53 -18.40
CA ALA A 82 8.53 -2.62 -18.04
C ALA A 82 9.56 -2.18 -17.00
N GLU A 83 10.08 -0.95 -17.09
CA GLU A 83 10.97 -0.35 -16.10
C GLU A 83 10.29 -0.24 -14.72
N LEU A 84 9.07 0.29 -14.67
CA LEU A 84 8.29 0.40 -13.43
C LEU A 84 7.99 -0.96 -12.80
N ILE A 85 7.77 -2.00 -13.61
CA ILE A 85 7.57 -3.37 -13.10
C ILE A 85 8.85 -3.91 -12.47
N ARG A 86 10.02 -3.67 -13.08
CA ARG A 86 11.31 -4.09 -12.50
C ARG A 86 11.61 -3.35 -11.21
N GLU A 87 11.35 -2.03 -11.18
CA GLU A 87 11.50 -1.22 -9.97
C GLU A 87 10.58 -1.73 -8.85
N GLN A 88 9.32 -2.07 -9.17
CA GLN A 88 8.40 -2.65 -8.21
C GLN A 88 8.93 -3.99 -7.66
N GLN A 89 9.48 -4.86 -8.51
CA GLN A 89 10.08 -6.12 -8.07
C GLN A 89 11.26 -5.89 -7.13
N GLN A 90 12.17 -4.97 -7.49
CA GLN A 90 13.34 -4.65 -6.68
C GLN A 90 12.96 -4.09 -5.30
N VAL A 91 11.96 -3.22 -5.24
CA VAL A 91 11.45 -2.68 -3.96
C VAL A 91 10.88 -3.81 -3.11
N ASN A 92 10.03 -4.67 -3.68
CA ASN A 92 9.44 -5.79 -2.96
C ASN A 92 10.49 -6.77 -2.41
N GLU A 93 11.51 -7.11 -3.22
CA GLU A 93 12.62 -7.97 -2.79
C GLU A 93 13.42 -7.34 -1.65
N THR A 94 13.69 -6.02 -1.75
CA THR A 94 14.44 -5.30 -0.72
C THR A 94 13.64 -5.21 0.58
N THR A 95 12.34 -4.91 0.51
CA THR A 95 11.46 -4.86 1.68
C THR A 95 11.37 -6.22 2.36
N ALA A 96 11.18 -7.31 1.60
CA ALA A 96 11.15 -8.66 2.15
C ALA A 96 12.47 -9.05 2.83
N ALA A 97 13.62 -8.70 2.23
CA ALA A 97 14.93 -8.96 2.83
C ALA A 97 15.16 -8.18 4.14
N ILE A 98 14.63 -6.96 4.24
CA ILE A 98 14.68 -6.17 5.47
C ILE A 98 13.77 -6.79 6.54
N GLU A 99 12.55 -7.18 6.18
CA GLU A 99 11.59 -7.83 7.09
C GLU A 99 12.17 -9.13 7.67
N ASP A 100 12.72 -10.01 6.83
CA ASP A 100 13.37 -11.25 7.27
C ASP A 100 14.53 -10.99 8.25
N ARG A 101 15.31 -9.94 8.01
CA ARG A 101 16.44 -9.58 8.88
C ARG A 101 15.97 -9.04 10.23
N VAL A 102 14.97 -8.16 10.21
CA VAL A 102 14.35 -7.63 11.43
C VAL A 102 13.76 -8.76 12.26
N ASP A 103 13.04 -9.70 11.64
CA ASP A 103 12.48 -10.87 12.30
C ASP A 103 13.56 -11.77 12.92
N THR A 104 14.69 -11.95 12.22
CA THR A 104 15.83 -12.72 12.72
C THR A 104 16.43 -12.05 13.96
N GLU A 105 16.70 -10.74 13.89
CA GLU A 105 17.26 -9.97 15.02
C GLU A 105 16.30 -9.93 16.22
N LEU A 106 14.99 -9.80 15.99
CA LEU A 106 13.97 -9.85 17.04
C LEU A 106 13.93 -11.20 17.76
N ARG A 107 14.10 -12.31 17.02
CA ARG A 107 14.16 -13.66 17.62
C ARG A 107 15.42 -13.89 18.44
N GLU A 108 16.54 -13.27 18.08
CA GLU A 108 17.78 -13.36 18.87
C GLU A 108 17.69 -12.55 20.17
N ILE A 109 16.94 -11.45 20.17
CA ILE A 109 16.82 -10.54 21.33
C ILE A 109 15.72 -10.99 22.31
N LEU A 110 14.65 -11.62 21.83
CA LEU A 110 13.57 -12.12 22.69
C LEU A 110 13.97 -13.46 23.34
N PRO A 111 14.19 -13.53 24.67
CA PRO A 111 14.36 -14.81 25.34
C PRO A 111 13.11 -15.67 25.16
N ARG A 112 13.31 -16.99 25.13
CA ARG A 112 12.29 -18.03 25.04
C ARG A 112 11.44 -18.08 26.31
N ASP A 113 10.78 -16.98 26.67
CA ASP A 113 9.83 -16.90 27.79
C ASP A 113 8.50 -17.51 27.34
N GLY A 114 8.46 -18.83 27.28
CA GLY A 114 7.26 -19.56 26.86
C GLY A 114 7.29 -21.07 27.07
N GLU A 115 8.35 -21.65 27.63
CA GLU A 115 8.26 -23.03 28.13
C GLU A 115 7.77 -23.00 29.57
N PRO A 116 6.55 -23.49 29.87
CA PRO A 116 6.12 -23.64 31.24
C PRO A 116 7.07 -24.63 31.92
N GLU A 117 7.63 -24.23 33.06
CA GLU A 117 8.35 -25.14 33.96
C GLU A 117 7.44 -26.33 34.29
N GLU A 118 7.71 -27.49 33.68
CA GLU A 118 7.21 -28.76 34.21
C GLU A 118 7.92 -29.01 35.54
N ARG A 119 7.23 -28.63 36.62
CA ARG A 119 7.57 -29.03 37.98
C ARG A 119 7.30 -30.53 38.12
N THR A 120 8.35 -31.31 38.34
CA THR A 120 8.29 -32.63 39.00
C THR A 120 9.36 -32.73 40.06
#